data_AF-A0AAN8Y0C1-F1
#
_entry.id   AF-A0AAN8Y0C1-F1
#
_cell.length_a   1.000
_cell.length_b   1.000
_cell.length_c   1.000
_cell.angle_alpha   90.00
_cell.angle_beta   90.00
_cell.angle_gamma   90.00
#
_symmetry.space_group_name_H-M   'P 1'
#
loop_
_entity.id
_entity.type
_entity.pdbx_description
1 polymer ?
#
loop_
_entity_poly.entity_id
_entity_poly.type
_entity_poly.pdbx_seq_one_letter_code
_entity_poly.pdbx_strand_id
1 'polypeptide(L)'
;MAVLGLSNTGDILSSSSNSLEFYHKIHSSFIPVQWFPPRTRRKCVNKRQRFSISSSLSSKNSAKIKVIGVGGGGNNAVNRMIGSGLQDVDFYAINTDTQALSQSTVENPIQIGELLTCGLGTGGNPLLGEQEAKESKEGIAKLLKVQIWCL
;
A
#
# COMPACT_ATOMS: atom_id res chain seq x y z
N MET A 1 -31.27 60.27 -34.06
CA MET A 1 -32.18 61.30 -33.51
C MET A 1 -32.78 60.76 -32.21
N ALA A 2 -32.71 61.58 -31.14
CA ALA A 2 -33.52 61.61 -29.89
C ALA A 2 -33.77 60.27 -29.16
N VAL A 3 -33.22 59.94 -27.98
CA VAL A 3 -33.18 60.56 -26.62
C VAL A 3 -34.53 60.55 -25.87
N LEU A 4 -34.46 60.11 -24.59
CA LEU A 4 -35.34 60.34 -23.41
C LEU A 4 -36.52 59.35 -23.26
N GLY A 5 -36.83 58.77 -22.09
CA GLY A 5 -36.45 59.05 -20.70
C GLY A 5 -37.72 59.04 -19.81
N LEU A 6 -37.54 58.77 -18.50
CA LEU A 6 -38.51 58.85 -17.37
C LEU A 6 -39.30 57.54 -17.09
N SER A 7 -39.53 57.06 -15.86
CA SER A 7 -39.20 57.49 -14.49
C SER A 7 -39.56 56.38 -13.48
N ASN A 8 -38.87 56.39 -12.32
CA ASN A 8 -38.92 55.47 -11.17
C ASN A 8 -40.30 55.06 -10.60
N THR A 9 -40.35 53.91 -9.92
CA THR A 9 -40.58 53.76 -8.45
C THR A 9 -40.79 52.28 -8.05
N GLY A 10 -40.33 51.90 -6.84
CA GLY A 10 -40.93 50.79 -6.08
C GLY A 10 -40.01 49.62 -5.75
N ASP A 11 -39.54 49.59 -4.51
CA ASP A 11 -38.67 48.62 -3.85
C ASP A 11 -39.25 47.18 -3.79
N ILE A 12 -38.37 46.18 -3.64
CA ILE A 12 -38.41 45.09 -2.63
C ILE A 12 -37.21 44.13 -2.85
N LEU A 13 -36.22 44.28 -1.96
CA LEU A 13 -35.47 43.25 -1.21
C LEU A 13 -35.01 41.96 -1.91
N SER A 14 -33.69 41.85 -2.13
CA SER A 14 -32.77 40.86 -1.50
C SER A 14 -31.44 40.84 -2.29
N SER A 15 -30.55 41.79 -2.00
CA SER A 15 -29.37 41.61 -1.13
C SER A 15 -28.24 40.79 -1.76
N SER A 16 -27.46 41.48 -2.60
CA SER A 16 -26.08 41.13 -2.95
C SER A 16 -25.12 41.51 -1.81
N SER A 17 -24.19 40.59 -1.52
CA SER A 17 -22.76 40.80 -1.29
C SER A 17 -22.23 41.96 -0.43
N ASN A 18 -21.37 41.56 0.53
CA ASN A 18 -20.16 42.22 1.04
C ASN A 18 -20.41 43.45 1.95
N SER A 19 -19.90 43.50 3.17
CA SER A 19 -18.48 43.50 3.52
C SER A 19 -18.36 43.84 5.00
N LEU A 20 -17.27 43.38 5.62
CA LEU A 20 -16.56 44.05 6.73
C LEU A 20 -17.36 45.05 7.58
N GLU A 21 -17.96 44.58 8.68
CA GLU A 21 -18.02 45.32 9.94
C GLU A 21 -18.41 44.33 11.05
N PHE A 22 -17.95 44.57 12.27
CA PHE A 22 -18.10 43.71 13.47
C PHE A 22 -17.05 42.62 13.70
N TYR A 23 -15.79 43.05 13.73
CA TYR A 23 -14.89 42.59 14.79
C TYR A 23 -15.42 43.03 16.17
N HIS A 24 -15.16 42.19 17.19
CA HIS A 24 -15.21 42.45 18.65
C HIS A 24 -16.51 42.20 19.44
N LYS A 25 -16.78 40.93 19.78
CA LYS A 25 -17.34 40.42 21.07
C LYS A 25 -17.66 38.93 20.84
N ILE A 26 -17.05 37.92 21.46
CA ILE A 26 -16.68 37.74 22.86
C ILE A 26 -15.50 36.76 22.90
N HIS A 27 -14.43 37.21 23.54
CA HIS A 27 -13.39 36.39 24.12
C HIS A 27 -14.01 35.66 25.34
N SER A 28 -13.84 34.34 25.45
CA SER A 28 -13.71 33.58 26.71
C SER A 28 -14.38 32.20 26.64
N SER A 29 -13.66 31.22 26.12
CA SER A 29 -13.40 29.97 26.85
C SER A 29 -12.47 29.10 26.00
N PHE A 30 -11.20 29.31 26.28
CA PHE A 30 -10.02 28.52 25.93
C PHE A 30 -10.26 27.02 26.21
N ILE A 31 -10.33 26.20 25.16
CA ILE A 31 -9.91 24.79 25.19
C ILE A 31 -9.13 24.55 23.90
N PRO A 32 -7.80 24.42 23.92
CA PRO A 32 -7.06 24.09 22.71
C PRO A 32 -7.31 22.63 22.38
N VAL A 33 -8.07 22.38 21.30
CA VAL A 33 -8.02 21.09 20.61
C VAL A 33 -6.63 20.99 20.03
N GLN A 34 -5.81 20.13 20.64
CA GLN A 34 -4.42 19.92 20.28
C GLN A 34 -4.34 19.55 18.79
N TRP A 35 -3.75 20.46 18.01
CA TRP A 35 -3.42 20.26 16.61
C TRP A 35 -2.44 19.09 16.54
N PHE A 36 -2.92 17.88 16.24
CA PHE A 36 -2.04 16.77 15.91
C PHE A 36 -1.29 17.17 14.64
N PRO A 37 0.04 17.32 14.68
CA PRO A 37 0.79 17.62 13.47
C PRO A 37 0.56 16.48 12.46
N PRO A 38 0.58 16.77 11.14
CA PRO A 38 0.67 15.69 10.16
C PRO A 38 1.84 14.81 10.58
N ARG A 39 1.64 13.48 10.64
CA ARG A 39 2.73 12.53 10.91
C ARG A 39 3.85 12.83 9.94
N THR A 40 4.82 13.63 10.38
CA THR A 40 6.08 13.82 9.69
C THR A 40 6.67 12.43 9.65
N ARG A 41 6.66 11.83 8.46
CA ARG A 41 7.41 10.62 8.16
C ARG A 41 8.76 10.80 8.82
N ARG A 42 9.05 10.02 9.86
CA ARG A 42 10.40 9.88 10.36
C ARG A 42 11.22 9.38 9.16
N LYS A 43 12.01 10.27 8.57
CA LYS A 43 13.18 9.83 7.80
C LYS A 43 14.14 9.27 8.83
N CYS A 44 13.97 8.00 9.20
CA CYS A 44 15.13 7.22 9.62
C CYS A 44 16.00 7.08 8.39
N VAL A 45 16.97 7.99 8.26
CA VAL A 45 18.15 7.77 7.42
C VAL A 45 18.96 6.69 8.15
N ASN A 46 18.49 5.44 8.07
CA ASN A 46 19.33 4.31 8.41
C ASN A 46 20.30 4.13 7.25
N LYS A 47 21.56 4.43 7.56
CA LYS A 47 22.75 4.18 6.76
C LYS A 47 22.60 2.79 6.14
N ARG A 48 22.36 2.75 4.82
CA ARG A 48 22.23 1.49 4.06
C ARG A 48 23.54 0.74 4.20
N GLN A 49 23.58 -0.28 5.06
CA GLN A 49 24.62 -1.28 4.96
C GLN A 49 24.36 -2.04 3.66
N ARG A 50 25.18 -1.74 2.64
CA ARG A 50 25.26 -2.53 1.42
C ARG A 50 25.80 -3.88 1.83
N PHE A 51 24.93 -4.88 1.97
CA PHE A 51 25.38 -6.26 2.00
C PHE A 51 25.83 -6.63 0.59
N SER A 52 27.11 -6.38 0.29
CA SER A 52 27.78 -6.98 -0.87
C SER A 52 28.17 -8.39 -0.48
N ILE A 53 27.25 -9.34 -0.66
CA ILE A 53 27.61 -10.76 -0.60
C ILE A 53 28.32 -11.07 -1.91
N SER A 54 29.64 -10.94 -1.91
CA SER A 54 30.49 -11.53 -2.94
C SER A 54 30.98 -12.86 -2.39
N SER A 55 30.31 -13.95 -2.76
CA SER A 55 30.77 -15.30 -2.46
C SER A 55 31.11 -16.00 -3.75
N SER A 56 32.36 -15.82 -4.20
CA SER A 56 32.98 -16.68 -5.20
C SER A 56 33.33 -18.02 -4.56
N LEU A 57 32.37 -18.94 -4.46
CA LEU A 57 32.64 -20.33 -4.11
C LEU A 57 31.87 -21.27 -5.04
N SER A 58 32.55 -21.72 -6.09
CA SER A 58 32.15 -22.89 -6.86
C SER A 58 32.36 -24.12 -5.99
N SER A 59 31.28 -24.67 -5.44
CA SER A 59 31.30 -25.98 -4.78
C SER A 59 29.92 -26.61 -4.90
N LYS A 60 29.90 -27.87 -5.36
CA LYS A 60 28.76 -28.65 -5.90
C LYS A 60 27.54 -28.86 -4.97
N ASN A 61 27.41 -28.11 -3.88
CA ASN A 61 26.26 -28.06 -2.98
C ASN A 61 25.78 -26.60 -2.81
N SER A 62 25.42 -25.93 -3.90
CA SER A 62 24.82 -24.59 -3.83
C SER A 62 23.43 -24.68 -3.19
N ALA A 63 23.24 -24.00 -2.06
CA ALA A 63 21.94 -23.90 -1.41
C ALA A 63 20.97 -23.11 -2.32
N LYS A 64 19.82 -23.72 -2.67
CA LYS A 64 18.75 -23.02 -3.38
C LYS A 64 18.01 -22.11 -2.40
N ILE A 65 18.16 -20.80 -2.55
CA ILE A 65 17.50 -19.81 -1.69
C ILE A 65 16.16 -19.44 -2.34
N LYS A 66 15.08 -19.67 -1.61
CA LYS A 66 13.74 -19.22 -1.98
C LYS A 66 13.28 -18.14 -1.03
N VAL A 67 12.87 -16.99 -1.56
CA VAL A 67 12.35 -15.87 -0.78
C VAL A 67 10.87 -15.71 -1.08
N ILE A 68 10.06 -15.72 -0.02
CA ILE A 68 8.61 -15.69 -0.11
C ILE A 68 8.11 -14.40 0.54
N GLY A 69 7.50 -13.54 -0.26
CA GLY A 69 6.72 -12.41 0.23
C GLY A 69 5.29 -12.86 0.49
N VAL A 70 4.76 -12.58 1.68
CA VAL A 70 3.36 -12.86 2.02
C VAL A 70 2.61 -11.55 2.24
N GLY A 71 1.44 -11.41 1.63
CA GLY A 71 0.58 -10.24 1.72
C GLY A 71 1.17 -8.99 1.06
N GLY A 72 0.48 -7.85 1.20
CA GLY A 72 0.89 -6.59 0.56
C GLY A 72 2.26 -6.07 1.02
N GLY A 73 2.56 -6.19 2.32
CA GLY A 73 3.85 -5.76 2.87
C GLY A 73 5.02 -6.64 2.39
N GLY A 74 4.84 -7.95 2.38
CA GLY A 74 5.83 -8.90 1.91
C GLY A 74 6.10 -8.75 0.42
N ASN A 75 5.05 -8.64 -0.41
CA ASN A 75 5.18 -8.47 -1.85
C ASN A 75 5.93 -7.17 -2.20
N ASN A 76 5.67 -6.07 -1.48
CA ASN A 76 6.42 -4.83 -1.66
C ASN A 76 7.90 -4.97 -1.28
N ALA A 77 8.23 -5.75 -0.25
CA ALA A 77 9.62 -6.04 0.10
C ALA A 77 10.31 -6.87 -1.00
N VAL A 78 9.64 -7.88 -1.54
CA VAL A 78 10.13 -8.70 -2.65
C VAL A 78 10.38 -7.86 -3.90
N ASN A 79 9.45 -6.98 -4.27
CA ASN A 79 9.63 -6.07 -5.41
C ASN A 79 10.90 -5.20 -5.26
N ARG A 80 11.23 -4.76 -4.04
CA ARG A 80 12.47 -4.01 -3.77
C ARG A 80 13.72 -4.89 -3.84
N MET A 81 13.63 -6.13 -3.42
CA MET A 81 14.73 -7.10 -3.52
C MET A 81 15.06 -7.39 -4.99
N ILE A 82 14.02 -7.59 -5.81
CA ILE A 82 14.15 -7.75 -7.27
C ILE A 82 14.75 -6.48 -7.89
N GLY A 83 14.23 -5.30 -7.56
CA GLY A 83 14.77 -4.03 -8.06
C GLY A 83 16.20 -3.72 -7.59
N SER A 84 16.69 -4.40 -6.56
CA SER A 84 18.08 -4.29 -6.09
C SER A 84 19.03 -5.26 -6.81
N GLY A 85 18.51 -6.18 -7.63
CA GLY A 85 19.31 -7.10 -8.45
C GLY A 85 19.97 -8.23 -7.67
N LEU A 86 19.29 -8.78 -6.65
CA LEU A 86 19.77 -9.99 -5.96
C LEU A 86 19.77 -11.18 -6.93
N GLN A 87 20.92 -11.83 -7.08
CA GLN A 87 21.13 -13.00 -7.95
C GLN A 87 21.02 -14.30 -7.16
N ASP A 88 20.75 -15.42 -7.84
CA ASP A 88 20.67 -16.78 -7.27
C ASP A 88 19.61 -16.97 -6.16
N VAL A 89 18.51 -16.22 -6.26
CA VAL A 89 17.37 -16.31 -5.33
C VAL A 89 16.07 -16.44 -6.13
N ASP A 90 15.29 -17.48 -5.81
CA ASP A 90 13.95 -17.65 -6.38
C ASP A 90 12.95 -16.79 -5.59
N PHE A 91 12.28 -15.86 -6.25
CA PHE A 91 11.28 -15.00 -5.62
C PHE A 91 9.86 -15.54 -5.81
N TYR A 92 9.11 -15.57 -4.71
CA TYR A 92 7.70 -15.96 -4.66
C TYR A 92 6.89 -14.86 -3.99
N ALA A 93 5.71 -14.57 -4.53
CA ALA A 93 4.75 -13.64 -3.95
C ALA A 93 3.47 -14.39 -3.65
N ILE A 94 3.00 -14.35 -2.40
CA ILE A 94 1.78 -15.02 -1.95
C ILE A 94 0.83 -13.94 -1.46
N ASN A 95 -0.36 -13.88 -2.04
CA ASN A 95 -1.40 -12.99 -1.55
C ASN A 95 -2.79 -13.54 -1.82
N THR A 96 -3.76 -13.04 -1.06
CA THR A 96 -5.18 -13.32 -1.28
C THR A 96 -5.80 -12.39 -2.32
N ASP A 97 -5.20 -11.21 -2.49
CA ASP A 97 -5.60 -10.19 -3.46
C ASP A 97 -4.88 -10.36 -4.82
N THR A 98 -5.66 -10.59 -5.86
CA THR A 98 -5.20 -10.75 -7.26
C THR A 98 -4.63 -9.45 -7.82
N GLN A 99 -5.14 -8.29 -7.39
CA GLN A 99 -4.68 -6.99 -7.88
C GLN A 99 -3.23 -6.74 -7.47
N ALA A 100 -2.93 -7.01 -6.19
CA ALA A 100 -1.58 -6.89 -5.66
C ALA A 100 -0.59 -7.89 -6.29
N LEU A 101 -1.05 -9.09 -6.66
CA LEU A 101 -0.22 -10.06 -7.38
C LEU A 101 0.06 -9.60 -8.82
N SER A 102 -0.95 -9.03 -9.49
CA SER A 102 -0.82 -8.50 -10.86
C SER A 102 0.13 -7.30 -10.95
N GLN A 103 0.24 -6.53 -9.86
CA GLN A 103 1.18 -5.40 -9.75
C GLN A 103 2.60 -5.83 -9.37
N SER A 104 2.80 -7.08 -8.95
CA SER A 104 4.11 -7.55 -8.49
C SER A 104 5.01 -7.89 -9.67
N THR A 105 6.32 -7.63 -9.52
CA THR A 105 7.33 -7.94 -10.56
C THR A 105 7.95 -9.32 -10.35
N VAL A 106 7.26 -10.20 -9.62
CA VAL A 106 7.79 -11.47 -9.13
C VAL A 106 7.58 -12.56 -10.16
N GLU A 107 8.55 -13.48 -10.30
CA GLU A 107 8.47 -14.58 -11.27
C GLU A 107 7.34 -15.58 -10.97
N ASN A 108 7.12 -15.86 -9.69
CA ASN A 108 6.14 -16.85 -9.24
C ASN A 108 5.10 -16.24 -8.29
N PRO A 109 4.07 -15.55 -8.82
CA PRO A 109 2.93 -15.10 -8.03
C PRO A 109 1.98 -16.27 -7.73
N ILE A 110 1.50 -16.34 -6.49
CA ILE A 110 0.60 -17.38 -6.01
C ILE A 110 -0.59 -16.69 -5.33
N GLN A 111 -1.76 -16.92 -5.90
CA GLN A 111 -3.01 -16.54 -5.26
C GLN A 111 -3.45 -17.64 -4.29
N ILE A 112 -3.81 -17.25 -3.08
CA ILE A 112 -4.40 -18.14 -2.07
C ILE A 112 -5.82 -17.71 -1.76
N GLY A 113 -6.68 -18.64 -1.34
CA GLY A 113 -8.05 -18.31 -0.95
C GLY A 113 -8.98 -17.94 -2.11
N GLU A 114 -8.73 -18.43 -3.32
CA GLU A 114 -9.57 -18.14 -4.49
C GLU A 114 -11.04 -18.52 -4.25
N LEU A 115 -11.30 -19.60 -3.52
CA LEU A 115 -12.65 -20.05 -3.20
C LEU A 115 -13.37 -19.17 -2.16
N LEU A 116 -12.63 -18.54 -1.25
CA LEU A 116 -13.22 -17.77 -0.13
C LEU A 116 -13.32 -16.27 -0.43
N THR A 117 -12.28 -15.66 -0.99
CA THR A 117 -12.20 -14.20 -1.20
C THR A 117 -12.31 -13.76 -2.66
N CYS A 118 -12.35 -14.71 -3.61
CA CYS A 118 -12.46 -14.44 -5.04
C CYS A 118 -11.43 -13.41 -5.55
N GLY A 119 -10.26 -13.33 -4.90
CA GLY A 119 -9.20 -12.39 -5.29
C GLY A 119 -9.35 -10.95 -4.77
N LEU A 120 -10.31 -10.66 -3.89
CA LEU A 120 -10.51 -9.33 -3.30
C LEU A 120 -9.64 -9.07 -2.06
N GLY A 121 -9.09 -10.14 -1.48
CA GLY A 121 -8.31 -10.10 -0.25
C GLY A 121 -9.15 -10.15 1.03
N THR A 122 -8.45 -10.14 2.17
CA THR A 122 -9.05 -10.41 3.50
C THR A 122 -9.57 -9.18 4.23
N GLY A 123 -9.42 -7.98 3.65
CA GLY A 123 -9.79 -6.72 4.29
C GLY A 123 -9.08 -6.44 5.62
N GLY A 124 -7.94 -7.10 5.89
CA GLY A 124 -7.21 -7.00 7.15
C GLY A 124 -7.72 -7.92 8.27
N ASN A 125 -8.64 -8.84 7.98
CA ASN A 125 -9.07 -9.87 8.93
C ASN A 125 -8.07 -11.06 8.96
N PRO A 126 -7.35 -11.29 10.07
CA PRO A 126 -6.37 -12.38 10.14
C PRO A 126 -7.01 -13.77 10.15
N LEU A 127 -8.23 -13.93 10.68
CA LEU A 127 -8.90 -15.22 10.76
C LEU A 127 -9.30 -15.75 9.38
N LEU A 128 -9.78 -14.86 8.50
CA LEU A 128 -10.07 -15.20 7.10
C LEU A 128 -8.78 -15.59 6.35
N GLY A 129 -7.71 -14.81 6.53
CA GLY A 129 -6.42 -15.12 5.91
C GLY A 129 -5.85 -16.48 6.32
N GLU A 130 -6.07 -16.90 7.57
CA GLU A 130 -5.68 -18.24 8.04
C GLU A 130 -6.49 -19.34 7.35
N GLN A 131 -7.80 -19.15 7.16
CA GLN A 131 -8.65 -20.11 6.47
C GLN A 131 -8.25 -20.26 5.00
N GLU A 132 -8.00 -19.14 4.31
CA GLU A 132 -7.53 -19.09 2.92
C GLU A 132 -6.18 -19.79 2.75
N ALA A 133 -5.25 -19.57 3.67
CA ALA A 133 -3.95 -20.24 3.66
C ALA A 133 -4.09 -21.76 3.91
N LYS A 134 -5.04 -22.19 4.75
CA LYS A 134 -5.31 -23.61 5.01
C LYS A 134 -5.88 -24.31 3.78
N GLU A 135 -6.80 -23.67 3.08
CA GLU A 135 -7.40 -24.18 1.84
C GLU A 135 -6.32 -24.44 0.78
N SER A 136 -5.44 -23.47 0.55
CA SER A 136 -4.39 -23.56 -0.49
C SER A 136 -3.09 -24.24 -0.01
N LYS A 137 -3.08 -24.90 1.16
CA LYS A 137 -1.87 -25.50 1.77
C LYS A 137 -1.15 -26.47 0.83
N GLU A 138 -1.89 -27.29 0.10
CA GLU A 138 -1.31 -28.27 -0.82
C GLU A 138 -0.61 -27.62 -2.02
N GLY A 139 -1.18 -26.53 -2.54
CA GLY A 139 -0.58 -25.75 -3.63
C GLY A 139 0.74 -25.13 -3.18
N ILE A 140 0.75 -24.51 -2.00
CA ILE A 140 1.97 -23.93 -1.40
C ILE A 140 3.03 -25.03 -1.16
N ALA A 141 2.63 -26.17 -0.60
CA ALA A 141 3.55 -27.26 -0.30
C ALA A 141 4.25 -27.81 -1.56
N LYS A 142 3.53 -27.92 -2.68
CA LYS A 142 4.09 -28.36 -3.97
C LYS A 142 5.16 -27.41 -4.48
N LEU A 143 4.98 -26.10 -4.34
CA LEU A 143 5.90 -25.08 -4.82
C LEU A 143 7.15 -24.95 -3.94
N LEU A 144 7.00 -25.15 -2.64
CA LEU A 144 8.10 -25.10 -1.67
C LEU A 144 8.88 -26.41 -1.59
N LYS A 145 8.35 -27.51 -2.14
CA LYS A 145 9.02 -28.80 -2.12
C LYS A 145 10.39 -28.69 -2.78
N VAL A 146 11.43 -28.85 -1.96
CA VAL A 146 12.80 -28.96 -2.43
C VAL A 146 12.94 -30.36 -3.04
N GLN A 147 13.20 -30.44 -4.35
CA GLN A 147 13.60 -31.69 -4.98
C GLN A 147 15.01 -32.03 -4.50
N ILE A 148 15.08 -32.76 -3.40
CA ILE A 148 16.27 -33.54 -3.06
C ILE A 148 16.20 -34.77 -3.94
N TRP A 149 17.02 -34.77 -5.00
CA TRP A 149 17.25 -35.97 -5.80
C TRP A 149 18.08 -36.93 -4.94
N CYS A 150 17.42 -37.91 -4.34
CA CYS A 150 18.09 -39.12 -3.91
C CYS A 150 17.92 -40.12 -5.07
N LEU A 151 18.99 -40.28 -5.86
CA LEU A 151 19.16 -41.42 -6.77
C LEU A 151 19.42 -42.69 -5.94
#